data_AF-A0A6S6XGF7-F1
#
_entry.id   AF-A0A6S6XGF7-F1
#
_cell.length_a   1.000
_cell.length_b   1.000
_cell.length_c   1.000
_cell.angle_alpha   90.00
_cell.angle_beta   90.00
_cell.angle_gamma   90.00
#
_symmetry.space_group_name_H-M   'P 1'
#
loop_
_entity.id
_entity.type
_entity.pdbx_description
1 polymer ?
#
loop_
_entity_poly.entity_id
_entity_poly.type
_entity_poly.pdbx_seq_one_letter_code
_entity_poly.pdbx_strand_id
1 'polypeptide(L)'
;MKHRKEFLLDESTIRYMEQYKDEHHTSSLTGAVAGIVEDHRHKNDVPATKYLVDELSTQVVEKLNDVLTRIRLGTNNADRNSEIILLLLNTLLSYSSYNSLIEKDTPQLAAARKIVKDRIAYYRQRRLDAAVKKNIQTKTEPEKSGSVLSEDELIG
;
A
#
# COMPACT_ATOMS: atom_id res chain seq x y z
N MET A 1 42.99 5.78 24.61
CA MET A 1 43.34 6.83 25.59
C MET A 1 42.20 7.83 25.67
N LYS A 2 41.88 8.36 26.85
CA LYS A 2 40.83 9.39 27.03
C LYS A 2 41.50 10.75 27.25
N HIS A 3 41.01 11.79 26.57
CA HIS A 3 41.52 13.16 26.73
C HIS A 3 40.44 14.03 27.37
N ARG A 4 40.81 14.80 28.41
CA ARG A 4 39.90 15.79 29.02
C ARG A 4 39.80 17.01 28.10
N LYS A 5 38.58 17.47 27.87
CA LYS A 5 38.25 18.67 27.11
C LYS A 5 37.19 19.45 27.88
N GLU A 6 37.30 20.77 27.90
CA GLU A 6 36.31 21.66 28.50
C GLU A 6 35.63 22.45 27.39
N PHE A 7 34.30 22.48 27.43
CA PHE A 7 33.45 23.12 26.43
C PHE A 7 32.36 23.92 27.14
N LEU A 8 31.93 25.01 26.51
CA LEU A 8 30.72 25.72 26.89
C LEU A 8 29.55 25.09 26.12
N LEU A 9 28.52 24.69 26.85
CA LEU A 9 27.30 24.13 26.31
C LEU A 9 26.13 24.99 26.77
N ASP A 10 25.17 25.19 25.87
CA ASP A 10 23.88 25.78 26.19
C ASP A 10 23.02 24.80 26.99
N GLU A 11 22.06 25.34 27.72
CA GLU A 11 21.20 24.57 28.62
C GLU A 11 20.36 23.53 27.87
N SER A 12 19.95 23.81 26.63
CA SER A 12 19.26 22.84 25.77
C SER A 12 20.12 21.62 25.45
N THR A 13 21.41 21.80 25.15
CA THR A 13 22.33 20.70 24.85
C THR A 13 22.60 19.86 26.10
N ILE A 14 22.77 20.51 27.25
CA ILE A 14 22.93 19.81 28.53
C ILE A 14 21.70 18.95 28.82
N ARG A 15 20.49 19.53 28.70
CA ARG A 15 19.23 18.81 28.92
C ARG A 15 19.06 17.62 27.99
N TYR A 16 19.40 17.79 26.71
CA TYR A 16 19.37 16.69 25.75
C TYR A 16 20.34 15.56 26.13
N MET A 17 21.56 15.90 26.55
CA MET A 17 22.56 14.92 26.97
C MET A 17 22.14 14.17 28.24
N GLU A 18 21.49 14.85 29.19
CA GLU A 18 20.95 14.21 30.39
C GLU A 18 19.78 13.28 30.06
N GLN A 19 18.85 13.72 29.22
CA GLN A 19 17.74 12.88 28.77
C GLN A 19 18.26 11.61 28.06
N TYR A 20 19.21 11.75 27.14
CA TYR A 20 19.81 10.61 26.46
C TYR A 20 20.51 9.66 27.45
N LYS A 21 21.21 10.21 28.44
CA LYS A 21 21.89 9.45 29.49
C LYS A 21 20.89 8.59 30.27
N ASP A 22 19.75 9.16 30.63
CA ASP A 22 18.70 8.49 31.40
C ASP A 22 17.99 7.40 30.57
N GLU A 23 17.65 7.72 29.31
CA GLU A 23 17.01 6.78 28.36
C GLU A 23 17.89 5.57 28.04
N HIS A 24 19.21 5.76 27.91
CA HIS A 24 20.16 4.70 27.54
C HIS A 24 20.93 4.15 28.75
N HIS A 25 20.54 4.54 29.97
CA HIS A 25 21.12 4.09 31.25
C HIS A 25 22.66 4.18 31.30
N THR A 26 23.23 5.24 30.73
CA THR A 26 24.69 5.42 30.74
C THR A 26 25.16 5.96 32.09
N SER A 27 26.29 5.45 32.57
CA SER A 27 26.81 5.77 33.92
C SER A 27 27.42 7.16 34.05
N SER A 28 27.62 7.88 32.94
CA SER A 28 28.23 9.22 32.95
C SER A 28 27.80 10.04 31.75
N LEU A 29 27.84 11.36 31.90
CA LEU A 29 27.58 12.29 30.80
C LEU A 29 28.58 12.11 29.65
N THR A 30 29.83 11.72 29.94
CA THR A 30 30.81 11.33 28.92
C THR A 30 30.38 10.10 28.12
N GLY A 31 29.73 9.13 28.78
CA GLY A 31 29.13 7.97 28.13
C GLY A 31 27.99 8.36 27.21
N ALA A 32 27.13 9.28 27.63
CA ALA A 32 26.07 9.84 26.79
C ALA A 32 26.62 10.55 25.56
N VAL A 33 27.64 11.41 25.70
CA VAL A 33 28.29 12.06 24.54
C VAL A 33 28.90 11.04 23.59
N ALA A 34 29.62 10.04 24.11
CA ALA A 34 30.22 9.01 23.28
C ALA A 34 29.15 8.22 22.51
N GLY A 35 28.03 7.87 23.15
CA GLY A 35 26.88 7.22 22.51
C GLY A 35 26.25 8.09 21.42
N ILE A 36 25.99 9.38 21.71
CA ILE A 36 25.44 10.32 20.73
C ILE A 36 26.37 10.47 19.51
N VAL A 37 27.68 10.56 19.72
CA VAL A 37 28.66 10.66 18.64
C VAL A 37 28.68 9.37 17.81
N GLU A 38 28.62 8.21 18.46
CA GLU A 38 28.58 6.91 17.78
C GLU A 38 27.29 6.73 16.98
N ASP A 39 26.13 7.08 17.55
CA ASP A 39 24.84 7.07 16.86
C ASP A 39 24.83 8.01 15.66
N HIS A 40 25.42 9.20 15.80
CA HIS A 40 25.55 10.16 14.71
C HIS A 40 26.51 9.65 13.62
N ARG A 41 27.56 8.94 14.01
CA ARG A 41 28.50 8.32 13.07
C ARG A 41 27.83 7.20 12.27
N HIS A 42 26.99 6.40 12.90
CA HIS A 42 26.21 5.35 12.24
C HIS A 42 25.03 5.89 11.41
N LYS A 43 24.38 6.98 11.83
CA LYS A 43 23.34 7.66 11.03
C LYS A 43 23.88 8.22 9.71
N ASN A 44 25.16 8.59 9.67
CA ASN A 44 25.84 9.04 8.46
C ASN A 44 26.45 7.88 7.65
N ASP A 45 26.24 6.62 8.06
CA ASP A 45 26.53 5.47 7.21
C ASP A 45 25.39 5.35 6.17
N VAL A 46 25.51 6.21 5.15
CA VAL A 46 24.65 6.34 3.97
C VAL A 46 24.30 5.01 3.25
N PRO A 47 25.11 3.92 3.28
CA PRO A 47 24.76 2.68 2.58
C PRO A 47 23.46 2.05 3.08
N ALA A 48 23.30 1.84 4.39
CA ALA A 48 22.16 1.10 4.93
C ALA A 48 20.82 1.80 4.62
N THR A 49 20.77 3.11 4.76
CA THR A 49 19.55 3.89 4.47
C THR A 49 19.22 3.90 2.97
N LYS A 50 20.21 4.01 2.08
CA LYS A 50 19.98 3.93 0.63
C LYS A 50 19.50 2.55 0.20
N TYR A 51 20.16 1.48 0.67
CA TYR A 51 19.74 0.11 0.36
C TYR A 51 18.33 -0.17 0.85
N LEU A 52 17.96 0.28 2.05
CA LEU A 52 16.60 0.16 2.57
C LEU A 52 15.59 0.93 1.71
N VAL A 53 15.91 2.14 1.26
CA VAL A 53 15.02 2.94 0.40
C VAL A 53 14.85 2.31 -0.98
N ASP A 54 15.92 1.79 -1.59
CA ASP A 54 15.87 1.13 -2.89
C ASP A 54 15.09 -0.19 -2.82
N GLU A 55 15.28 -0.98 -1.76
CA GLU A 55 14.55 -2.22 -1.51
C GLU A 55 13.05 -1.93 -1.29
N LEU A 56 12.72 -0.93 -0.47
CA LEU A 56 11.33 -0.49 -0.28
C LEU A 56 10.71 -0.01 -1.60
N SER A 57 11.46 0.74 -2.41
CA SER A 57 10.98 1.23 -3.70
C SER A 57 10.69 0.07 -4.66
N THR A 58 11.57 -0.92 -4.71
CA THR A 58 11.41 -2.12 -5.54
C THR A 58 10.18 -2.92 -5.12
N GLN A 59 10.00 -3.16 -3.82
CA GLN A 59 8.83 -3.86 -3.29
C GLN A 59 7.51 -3.12 -3.55
N VAL A 60 7.53 -1.78 -3.52
CA VAL A 60 6.36 -0.96 -3.89
C VAL A 60 6.03 -1.12 -5.37
N VAL A 61 7.04 -1.06 -6.25
CA VAL A 61 6.83 -1.26 -7.69
C VAL A 61 6.28 -2.65 -7.97
N GLU A 62 6.86 -3.70 -7.40
CA GLU A 62 6.38 -5.08 -7.58
C GLU A 62 4.92 -5.25 -7.14
N LYS A 63 4.56 -4.78 -5.94
CA LYS A 63 3.19 -4.87 -5.43
C LYS A 63 2.18 -4.08 -6.27
N LEU A 64 2.59 -2.95 -6.85
CA LEU A 64 1.71 -2.11 -7.65
C LEU A 64 1.64 -2.54 -9.11
N ASN A 65 2.69 -3.13 -9.66
CA ASN A 65 2.79 -3.43 -11.09
C ASN A 65 1.66 -4.35 -11.57
N ASP A 66 1.37 -5.41 -10.82
CA ASP A 66 0.28 -6.34 -11.15
C ASP A 66 -1.09 -5.66 -11.13
N VAL A 67 -1.32 -4.81 -10.14
CA VAL A 67 -2.58 -4.07 -9.99
C VAL A 67 -2.74 -3.06 -11.13
N LEU A 68 -1.69 -2.29 -11.41
CA LEU A 68 -1.68 -1.28 -12.49
C LEU A 68 -1.81 -1.94 -13.86
N THR A 69 -1.16 -3.08 -14.08
CA THR A 69 -1.28 -3.86 -15.32
C THR A 69 -2.71 -4.35 -15.52
N ARG A 70 -3.35 -4.87 -14.46
CA ARG A 70 -4.76 -5.29 -14.51
C ARG A 70 -5.71 -4.13 -14.78
N ILE A 71 -5.46 -2.97 -14.17
CA ILE A 71 -6.22 -1.74 -14.44
C ILE A 71 -6.07 -1.35 -15.91
N ARG A 72 -4.84 -1.27 -16.43
CA ARG A 72 -4.55 -0.94 -17.83
C ARG A 72 -5.24 -1.90 -18.80
N LEU A 73 -5.16 -3.21 -18.56
CA LEU A 73 -5.82 -4.22 -19.39
C LEU A 73 -7.36 -4.08 -19.33
N GLY A 74 -7.91 -3.82 -18.15
CA GLY A 74 -9.34 -3.57 -17.96
C GLY A 74 -9.82 -2.35 -18.74
N THR A 75 -9.10 -1.22 -18.63
CA THR A 75 -9.41 0.02 -19.36
C THR A 75 -9.31 -0.20 -20.86
N ASN A 76 -8.20 -0.77 -21.36
CA ASN A 76 -8.02 -1.02 -22.79
C ASN A 76 -9.14 -1.92 -23.37
N ASN A 77 -9.55 -2.94 -22.62
CA ASN A 77 -10.66 -3.80 -23.04
C ASN A 77 -12.01 -3.07 -23.03
N ALA A 78 -12.27 -2.22 -22.04
CA ALA A 78 -13.48 -1.41 -21.99
C ALA A 78 -13.55 -0.41 -23.16
N ASP A 79 -12.41 0.23 -23.48
CA ASP A 79 -12.30 1.17 -24.60
C ASP A 79 -12.52 0.46 -25.94
N ARG A 80 -11.82 -0.64 -26.19
CA ARG A 80 -11.99 -1.45 -27.42
C ARG A 80 -13.43 -1.94 -27.58
N ASN A 81 -14.04 -2.42 -26.50
CA ASN A 81 -15.44 -2.86 -26.55
C ASN A 81 -16.39 -1.70 -26.84
N SER A 82 -16.14 -0.52 -26.28
CA SER A 82 -16.94 0.67 -26.52
C SER A 82 -16.83 1.15 -27.97
N GLU A 83 -15.63 1.11 -28.55
CA GLU A 83 -15.40 1.42 -29.96
C GLU A 83 -16.16 0.46 -30.90
N ILE A 84 -16.07 -0.85 -30.65
CA ILE A 84 -16.82 -1.85 -31.41
C ILE A 84 -18.32 -1.59 -31.31
N ILE A 85 -18.85 -1.32 -30.11
CA ILE A 85 -20.27 -1.03 -29.91
C ILE A 85 -20.68 0.24 -30.68
N LEU A 86 -19.87 1.29 -30.65
CA LEU A 86 -20.14 2.53 -31.40
C LEU A 86 -20.18 2.28 -32.91
N LEU A 87 -19.25 1.49 -33.46
CA LEU A 87 -19.26 1.12 -34.88
C LEU A 87 -20.50 0.30 -35.26
N LEU A 88 -20.90 -0.66 -34.42
CA LEU A 88 -22.12 -1.45 -34.62
C LEU A 88 -23.38 -0.57 -34.57
N LEU A 89 -23.46 0.35 -33.60
CA LEU A 89 -24.58 1.29 -33.49
C LEU A 89 -24.63 2.24 -34.69
N ASN A 90 -23.49 2.76 -35.14
CA ASN A 90 -23.43 3.60 -36.34
C ASN A 90 -23.94 2.86 -37.57
N THR A 91 -23.56 1.59 -37.73
CA THR A 91 -24.05 0.73 -38.82
C THR A 91 -25.54 0.46 -38.71
N LEU A 92 -26.05 0.21 -37.50
CA LEU A 92 -27.49 -0.01 -37.29
C LEU A 92 -28.31 1.25 -37.59
N LEU A 93 -27.82 2.42 -37.16
CA LEU A 93 -28.51 3.70 -37.34
C LEU A 93 -28.50 4.17 -38.80
N SER A 94 -27.46 3.87 -39.57
CA SER A 94 -27.38 4.24 -41.00
C SER A 94 -28.44 3.56 -41.87
N TYR A 95 -28.96 2.41 -41.43
CA TYR A 95 -30.10 1.73 -42.05
C TYR A 95 -31.46 2.14 -41.47
N SER A 96 -31.47 2.94 -40.40
CA SER A 96 -32.70 3.37 -39.74
C SER A 96 -33.33 4.57 -40.46
N SER A 97 -34.66 4.67 -40.45
CA SER A 97 -35.37 5.84 -40.96
C SER A 97 -35.36 7.03 -39.99
N TYR A 98 -34.77 6.86 -38.80
CA TYR A 98 -34.70 7.89 -37.77
C TYR A 98 -33.50 8.81 -38.02
N ASN A 99 -33.79 10.06 -38.38
CA ASN A 99 -32.76 11.06 -38.68
C ASN A 99 -32.61 12.13 -37.58
N SER A 100 -33.28 11.96 -36.44
CA SER A 100 -33.28 12.91 -35.33
C SER A 100 -32.72 12.27 -34.06
N LEU A 101 -31.85 12.99 -33.37
CA LEU A 101 -31.36 12.61 -32.04
C LEU A 101 -32.37 12.99 -30.97
N ILE A 102 -32.51 12.14 -29.95
CA ILE A 102 -33.33 12.42 -28.78
C ILE A 102 -32.41 13.01 -27.70
N GLU A 103 -32.52 14.31 -27.47
CA GLU A 103 -31.70 15.02 -26.48
C GLU A 103 -32.20 14.84 -25.03
N LYS A 104 -33.51 14.64 -24.87
CA LYS A 104 -34.13 14.48 -23.55
C LYS A 104 -33.93 13.06 -23.04
N ASP A 105 -33.68 12.93 -21.74
CA ASP A 105 -33.62 11.62 -21.08
C ASP A 105 -34.96 10.88 -21.27
N THR A 106 -34.92 9.72 -21.91
CA THR A 106 -36.11 8.90 -22.13
C THR A 106 -36.40 8.04 -20.89
N PRO A 107 -37.66 7.58 -20.70
CA PRO A 107 -37.97 6.63 -19.64
C PRO A 107 -37.10 5.36 -19.71
N GLN A 108 -36.74 4.92 -20.92
CA GLN A 108 -35.87 3.77 -21.16
C GLN A 108 -34.44 4.04 -20.71
N LEU A 109 -33.89 5.22 -21.01
CA LEU A 109 -32.55 5.61 -20.57
C LEU A 109 -32.49 5.76 -19.04
N ALA A 110 -33.51 6.36 -18.43
CA ALA A 110 -33.62 6.45 -16.98
C ALA A 110 -33.67 5.06 -16.31
N ALA A 111 -34.47 4.13 -16.86
CA ALA A 111 -34.54 2.76 -16.37
C ALA A 111 -33.19 2.02 -16.52
N ALA A 112 -32.53 2.15 -17.67
CA ALA A 112 -31.22 1.54 -17.90
C ALA A 112 -30.15 2.06 -16.91
N ARG A 113 -30.10 3.38 -16.68
CA ARG A 113 -29.20 3.98 -15.69
C ARG A 113 -29.45 3.44 -14.29
N LYS A 114 -30.72 3.30 -13.90
CA LYS A 114 -31.08 2.72 -12.59
C LYS A 114 -30.60 1.27 -12.46
N ILE A 115 -30.86 0.43 -13.46
CA ILE A 115 -30.43 -0.98 -13.47
C ILE A 115 -28.91 -1.09 -13.32
N VAL A 116 -28.15 -0.28 -14.06
CA VAL A 116 -26.69 -0.28 -13.99
C VAL A 116 -26.21 0.20 -12.61
N LYS A 117 -26.80 1.26 -12.07
CA LYS A 117 -26.47 1.79 -10.74
C LYS A 117 -26.70 0.74 -9.65
N ASP A 118 -27.87 0.09 -9.65
CA ASP A 118 -28.24 -0.94 -8.67
C ASP A 118 -27.29 -2.15 -8.77
N ARG A 119 -26.94 -2.55 -10.00
CA ARG A 119 -25.98 -3.62 -10.24
C ARG A 119 -24.57 -3.29 -9.70
N ILE A 120 -24.07 -2.07 -9.92
CA ILE A 120 -22.78 -1.62 -9.37
C ILE A 120 -22.82 -1.63 -7.84
N ALA A 121 -23.89 -1.11 -7.24
CA ALA A 121 -24.07 -1.13 -5.79
C ALA A 121 -24.07 -2.56 -5.23
N TYR A 122 -24.79 -3.48 -5.88
CA TYR A 122 -24.81 -4.90 -5.52
C TYR A 122 -23.41 -5.53 -5.54
N TYR A 123 -22.63 -5.34 -6.62
CA TYR A 123 -21.27 -5.87 -6.67
C TYR A 123 -20.34 -5.26 -5.63
N ARG A 124 -20.50 -3.96 -5.34
CA ARG A 124 -19.75 -3.28 -4.28
C ARG A 124 -20.07 -3.91 -2.92
N GLN A 125 -21.34 -4.10 -2.61
CA GLN A 125 -21.79 -4.70 -1.35
C GLN A 125 -21.23 -6.12 -1.19
N ARG A 126 -21.37 -6.97 -2.21
CA ARG A 126 -20.83 -8.33 -2.20
C ARG A 126 -19.33 -8.37 -1.93
N ARG A 127 -18.57 -7.43 -2.47
CA ARG A 127 -17.12 -7.35 -2.24
C ARG A 127 -16.80 -6.96 -0.79
N LEU A 128 -17.58 -6.04 -0.21
CA LEU A 128 -17.45 -5.66 1.20
C LEU A 128 -17.81 -6.82 2.12
N ASP A 129 -18.92 -7.51 1.86
CA ASP A 129 -19.36 -8.67 2.66
C ASP A 129 -18.34 -9.81 2.60
N ALA A 130 -17.76 -10.08 1.43
CA ALA A 130 -16.68 -11.06 1.27
C ALA A 130 -15.41 -10.68 2.06
N ALA A 131 -15.05 -9.40 2.09
CA ALA A 131 -13.91 -8.91 2.87
C ALA A 131 -14.16 -9.04 4.38
N VAL A 132 -15.38 -8.72 4.85
CA VAL A 132 -15.79 -8.91 6.25
C VAL A 132 -15.74 -10.38 6.64
N LYS A 133 -16.28 -11.28 5.79
CA LYS A 133 -16.25 -12.72 6.04
C LYS A 133 -14.83 -13.28 6.13
N LYS A 134 -13.92 -12.81 5.26
CA LYS A 134 -12.50 -13.20 5.28
C LYS A 134 -11.81 -12.72 6.57
N ASN A 135 -12.10 -11.50 7.03
CA ASN A 135 -11.57 -10.95 8.29
C ASN A 135 -12.11 -11.64 9.55
N ILE A 136 -13.32 -12.19 9.51
CA ILE A 136 -13.86 -13.00 10.62
C ILE A 136 -13.15 -14.35 10.66
N GLN A 137 -12.95 -15.00 9.51
CA GLN A 137 -12.25 -16.29 9.42
C GLN A 137 -10.81 -16.22 9.93
N THR A 138 -10.04 -15.20 9.55
CA THR A 138 -8.67 -15.00 10.04
C THR A 138 -8.56 -14.68 11.53
N LYS A 139 -9.63 -14.19 12.16
CA LYS A 139 -9.68 -13.96 13.62
C LYS A 139 -10.11 -15.19 14.43
N THR A 140 -10.65 -16.21 13.78
CA THR A 140 -11.19 -17.41 14.46
C THR A 140 -10.25 -18.62 14.35
N GLU A 141 -9.17 -18.53 13.58
CA GLU A 141 -8.09 -19.51 13.62
C GLU A 141 -7.20 -19.23 14.83
N PRO A 142 -7.12 -20.13 15.83
CA PRO A 142 -6.19 -19.96 16.93
C PRO A 142 -4.77 -20.10 16.37
N GLU A 143 -3.89 -19.18 16.77
CA GLU A 143 -2.44 -19.33 16.58
C GLU A 143 -2.01 -20.70 17.12
N LYS A 144 -1.73 -21.66 16.24
CA LYS A 144 -0.95 -22.83 16.63
C LYS A 144 0.48 -22.37 16.85
N SER A 145 0.73 -21.91 18.08
CA SER A 145 2.05 -21.87 18.70
C SER A 145 2.68 -23.26 18.62
N GLY A 146 3.97 -23.30 18.26
CA GLY A 146 4.61 -24.45 17.67
C GLY A 146 4.93 -25.63 18.59
N SER A 147 5.27 -26.74 17.93
CA SER A 147 6.20 -27.74 18.46
C SER A 147 7.01 -28.30 17.31
N VAL A 148 8.33 -28.07 17.39
CA VAL A 148 9.39 -28.80 16.69
C VAL A 148 9.17 -30.31 16.82
N LEU A 149 9.54 -31.05 15.77
CA LEU A 149 10.04 -32.45 15.68
C LEU A 149 9.65 -32.97 14.27
N SER A 150 10.43 -33.65 13.44
CA SER A 150 11.87 -33.85 13.19
C SER A 150 11.93 -34.45 11.77
N GLU A 151 13.05 -34.29 11.06
CA GLU A 151 13.35 -34.97 9.81
C GLU A 151 13.32 -36.50 9.99
N ASP A 152 12.22 -37.19 9.64
CA ASP A 152 12.22 -38.66 9.56
C ASP A 152 11.02 -39.30 8.80
N GLU A 153 10.48 -38.65 7.77
CA GLU A 153 9.54 -39.32 6.83
C GLU A 153 9.84 -39.02 5.35
N LEU A 154 11.13 -38.88 5.02
CA LEU A 154 11.63 -39.15 3.68
C LEU A 154 12.23 -40.56 3.70
N ILE A 155 11.40 -41.58 3.45
CA ILE A 155 11.71 -42.87 2.78
C ILE A 155 10.42 -43.71 2.85
N GLY A 156 9.88 -44.03 1.68
CA GLY A 156 8.70 -44.87 1.46
C GLY A 156 8.16 -44.72 0.06
#